data_AF-A0A218Z7T8-F1
#
_entry.id   AF-A0A218Z7T8-F1
#
_cell.length_a   1.000
_cell.length_b   1.000
_cell.length_c   1.000
_cell.angle_alpha   90.00
_cell.angle_beta   90.00
_cell.angle_gamma   90.00
#
_symmetry.space_group_name_H-M   'P 1'
#
loop_
_entity.id
_entity.type
_entity.pdbx_description
1 polymer ?
#
loop_
_entity_poly.entity_id
_entity_poly.type
_entity_poly.pdbx_seq_one_letter_code
_entity_poly.pdbx_strand_id
1 'polypeptide(L)'
;MAVRLCRQRSPYLPLVRGDRVLAASLLDTMIDGINHNLRRRLDVELYILCVGIILRIISHLSRSRTRLNYHWSELFRSLLSLVRFLTTYQADLKGAVNIEILLDDLVNLIALSLSAGESFLPTPAAYDDLFYKLVETGENLVKFRDSYELGKRPTSSIDTLISISAHYNQLLEDGASRRGKHLTSVQVAGVIKQGYETLSIQAKEGLDSWDKYREADKRSFLKKMARTTVADVKDLLSET
;
A
#
# COMPACT_ATOMS: atom_id res chain seq x y z
N MET A 1 13.84 3.12 -18.50
CA MET A 1 14.61 1.91 -18.13
C MET A 1 13.64 0.87 -17.58
N ALA A 2 13.64 -0.36 -18.08
CA ALA A 2 12.72 -1.41 -17.60
C ALA A 2 13.40 -2.22 -16.49
N VAL A 3 12.84 -2.20 -15.28
CA VAL A 3 13.30 -3.05 -14.18
C VAL A 3 12.94 -4.51 -14.51
N ARG A 4 13.94 -5.39 -14.48
CA ARG A 4 13.78 -6.84 -14.71
C ARG A 4 13.82 -7.66 -13.42
N LEU A 5 13.79 -7.01 -12.26
CA LEU A 5 13.77 -7.67 -10.95
C LEU A 5 12.52 -8.54 -10.81
N CYS A 6 12.65 -9.67 -10.11
CA CYS A 6 11.57 -10.57 -9.70
C CYS A 6 10.67 -11.17 -10.79
N ARG A 7 10.98 -10.96 -12.09
CA ARG A 7 10.24 -11.55 -13.23
C ARG A 7 10.41 -13.07 -13.39
N GLN A 8 11.08 -13.71 -12.44
CA GLN A 8 11.31 -15.16 -12.41
C GLN A 8 10.20 -15.91 -11.68
N ARG A 9 9.28 -15.21 -11.00
CA ARG A 9 8.19 -15.80 -10.21
C ARG A 9 6.86 -15.14 -10.53
N SER A 10 5.80 -15.93 -10.57
CA SER A 10 4.41 -15.44 -10.65
C SER A 10 3.94 -14.98 -9.27
N PRO A 11 3.02 -14.00 -9.17
CA PRO A 11 2.38 -13.27 -10.27
C PRO A 11 3.27 -12.15 -10.85
N TYR A 12 3.27 -11.99 -12.17
CA TYR A 12 4.08 -10.98 -12.85
C TYR A 12 3.39 -9.61 -12.87
N LEU A 13 4.16 -8.55 -12.64
CA LEU A 13 3.70 -7.19 -12.92
C LEU A 13 3.42 -6.98 -14.43
N PRO A 14 2.47 -6.08 -14.78
CA PRO A 14 2.14 -5.78 -16.17
C PRO A 14 3.35 -5.38 -17.01
N LEU A 15 3.42 -5.92 -18.22
CA LEU A 15 4.42 -5.55 -19.21
C LEU A 15 4.13 -4.14 -19.75
N VAL A 16 4.89 -3.15 -19.29
CA VAL A 16 4.81 -1.78 -19.81
C VAL A 16 5.76 -1.62 -20.99
N ARG A 17 5.20 -1.39 -22.18
CA ARG A 17 5.95 -1.07 -23.40
C ARG A 17 5.90 0.45 -23.61
N GLY A 18 6.95 1.15 -23.21
CA GLY A 18 7.04 2.61 -23.35
C GLY A 18 8.00 3.26 -22.36
N ASP A 19 8.05 4.59 -22.40
CA ASP A 19 8.86 5.38 -21.49
C ASP A 19 8.38 5.24 -20.05
N ARG A 20 9.35 5.07 -19.13
CA ARG A 20 9.08 4.94 -17.71
C ARG A 20 10.00 5.84 -16.91
N VAL A 21 9.38 6.68 -16.09
CA VAL A 21 10.08 7.46 -15.07
C VAL A 21 10.62 6.55 -13.98
N LEU A 22 11.67 7.02 -13.29
CA LEU A 22 12.32 6.26 -12.23
C LEU A 22 11.35 5.90 -11.09
N ALA A 23 10.41 6.80 -10.75
CA ALA A 23 9.41 6.55 -9.71
C ALA A 23 8.58 5.28 -9.97
N ALA A 24 8.16 5.02 -11.20
CA ALA A 24 7.42 3.80 -11.55
C ALA A 24 8.28 2.53 -11.34
N SER A 25 9.59 2.63 -11.63
CA SER A 25 10.53 1.53 -11.42
C SER A 25 10.80 1.25 -9.94
N LEU A 26 10.80 2.28 -9.11
CA LEU A 26 10.88 2.15 -7.65
C LEU A 26 9.61 1.49 -7.11
N LEU A 27 8.43 1.92 -7.55
CA LEU A 27 7.15 1.30 -7.16
C LEU A 27 7.11 -0.19 -7.53
N ASP A 28 7.52 -0.56 -8.75
CA ASP A 28 7.62 -1.98 -9.16
C ASP A 28 8.47 -2.79 -8.18
N THR A 29 9.64 -2.26 -7.82
CA THR A 29 10.57 -2.92 -6.89
C THR A 29 9.95 -3.10 -5.50
N MET A 30 9.19 -2.11 -5.00
CA MET A 30 8.54 -2.20 -3.70
C MET A 30 7.37 -3.20 -3.72
N ILE A 31 6.57 -3.19 -4.78
CA ILE A 31 5.46 -4.15 -4.95
C ILE A 31 6.00 -5.58 -5.08
N ASP A 32 7.04 -5.78 -5.88
CA ASP A 32 7.68 -7.09 -6.01
C ASP A 32 8.26 -7.56 -4.69
N GLY A 33 8.89 -6.65 -3.92
CA GLY A 33 9.36 -6.90 -2.56
C GLY A 33 8.24 -7.37 -1.64
N ILE A 34 7.10 -6.68 -1.65
CA ILE A 34 5.93 -7.04 -0.86
C ILE A 34 5.39 -8.41 -1.26
N ASN A 35 5.17 -8.64 -2.55
CA ASN A 35 4.45 -9.82 -3.06
C ASN A 35 5.27 -11.12 -2.97
N HIS A 36 6.59 -11.06 -3.15
CA HIS A 36 7.42 -12.27 -3.26
C HIS A 36 8.13 -12.70 -1.98
N ASN A 37 7.99 -11.94 -0.88
CA ASN A 37 8.67 -12.22 0.39
C ASN A 37 7.70 -12.56 1.55
N LEU A 38 6.41 -12.74 1.26
CA LEU A 38 5.41 -13.06 2.29
C LEU A 38 5.66 -14.46 2.86
N ARG A 39 5.98 -14.51 4.14
CA ARG A 39 6.17 -15.76 4.90
C ARG A 39 5.90 -15.51 6.38
N ARG A 40 5.52 -16.55 7.12
CA ARG A 40 5.15 -16.45 8.55
C ARG A 40 6.25 -15.86 9.44
N ARG A 41 7.52 -16.08 9.08
CA ARG A 41 8.67 -15.36 9.66
C ARG A 41 9.01 -14.13 8.81
N LEU A 42 8.21 -13.09 8.95
CA LEU A 42 8.32 -11.88 8.15
C LEU A 42 9.59 -11.08 8.49
N ASP A 43 10.25 -10.58 7.46
CA ASP A 43 11.29 -9.55 7.65
C ASP A 43 10.61 -8.18 7.77
N VAL A 44 10.15 -7.83 8.97
CA VAL A 44 9.33 -6.63 9.21
C VAL A 44 10.03 -5.36 8.71
N GLU A 45 11.35 -5.24 8.89
CA GLU A 45 12.13 -4.08 8.46
C GLU A 45 12.09 -3.87 6.93
N LEU A 46 12.16 -4.96 6.16
CA LEU A 46 12.01 -4.89 4.71
C LEU A 46 10.65 -4.32 4.32
N TYR A 47 9.58 -4.75 4.99
CA TYR A 47 8.23 -4.29 4.70
C TYR A 47 8.01 -2.83 5.12
N ILE A 48 8.57 -2.40 6.26
CA ILE A 48 8.60 -0.98 6.66
C ILE A 48 9.29 -0.15 5.58
N LEU A 49 10.43 -0.62 5.06
CA LEU A 49 11.13 0.07 3.99
C LEU A 49 10.28 0.16 2.72
N CYS A 50 9.65 -0.94 2.30
CA CYS A 50 8.80 -0.95 1.11
C CYS A 50 7.62 0.01 1.23
N VAL A 51 6.84 -0.10 2.32
CA VAL A 51 5.68 0.77 2.57
C VAL A 51 6.13 2.23 2.72
N GLY A 52 7.22 2.49 3.43
CA GLY A 52 7.76 3.83 3.62
C GLY A 52 8.28 4.49 2.33
N ILE A 53 8.83 3.73 1.38
CA ILE A 53 9.24 4.26 0.07
C ILE A 53 7.99 4.59 -0.76
N ILE A 54 6.98 3.71 -0.77
CA ILE A 54 5.72 3.96 -1.47
C ILE A 54 5.05 5.23 -0.91
N LEU A 55 4.99 5.36 0.42
CA LEU A 55 4.46 6.54 1.10
C LEU A 55 5.15 7.81 0.60
N ARG A 56 6.48 7.87 0.63
CA ARG A 56 7.24 9.05 0.19
C ARG A 56 6.97 9.42 -1.28
N ILE A 57 6.85 8.42 -2.15
CA ILE A 57 6.53 8.64 -3.56
C ILE A 57 5.11 9.21 -3.69
N ILE A 58 4.11 8.59 -3.06
CA ILE A 58 2.72 9.02 -3.12
C ILE A 58 2.56 10.43 -2.52
N SER A 59 3.17 10.70 -1.37
CA SER A 59 3.12 12.02 -0.75
C SER A 59 3.78 13.09 -1.63
N HIS A 60 4.90 12.77 -2.29
CA HIS A 60 5.51 13.70 -3.25
C HIS A 60 4.60 13.98 -4.44
N LEU A 61 4.09 12.92 -5.09
CA LEU A 61 3.18 13.04 -6.23
C LEU A 61 1.91 13.82 -5.87
N SER A 62 1.39 13.61 -4.66
CA SER A 62 0.21 14.31 -4.16
C SER A 62 0.47 15.82 -3.99
N ARG A 63 1.55 16.18 -3.29
CA ARG A 63 1.93 17.59 -3.09
C ARG A 63 2.23 18.32 -4.38
N SER A 64 2.89 17.64 -5.32
CA SER A 64 3.20 18.20 -6.64
C SER A 64 2.04 18.08 -7.63
N ARG A 65 0.92 17.48 -7.23
CA ARG A 65 -0.24 17.13 -8.08
C ARG A 65 0.17 16.44 -9.39
N THR A 66 1.22 15.62 -9.32
CA THR A 66 1.77 14.92 -10.48
C THR A 66 1.02 13.61 -10.67
N ARG A 67 0.24 13.53 -11.73
CA ARG A 67 -0.48 12.31 -12.11
C ARG A 67 0.43 11.34 -12.83
N LEU A 68 0.78 10.25 -12.16
CA LEU A 68 1.69 9.25 -12.70
C LEU A 68 0.90 8.14 -13.43
N ASN A 69 1.22 7.94 -14.71
CA ASN A 69 0.71 6.80 -15.48
C ASN A 69 1.39 5.51 -14.99
N TYR A 70 0.68 4.75 -14.16
CA TYR A 70 1.17 3.55 -13.52
C TYR A 70 0.04 2.52 -13.32
N HIS A 71 0.39 1.27 -13.07
CA HIS A 71 -0.57 0.19 -12.78
C HIS A 71 -1.05 0.23 -11.32
N TRP A 72 -1.68 1.34 -10.92
CA TRP A 72 -2.14 1.60 -9.55
C TRP A 72 -3.02 0.50 -8.95
N SER A 73 -3.84 -0.15 -9.77
CA SER A 73 -4.65 -1.31 -9.36
C SER A 73 -3.80 -2.41 -8.70
N GLU A 74 -2.63 -2.74 -9.26
CA GLU A 74 -1.76 -3.79 -8.70
C GLU A 74 -1.08 -3.33 -7.40
N LEU A 75 -0.73 -2.04 -7.30
CA LEU A 75 -0.17 -1.47 -6.08
C LEU A 75 -1.16 -1.60 -4.93
N PHE A 76 -2.39 -1.12 -5.12
CA PHE A 76 -3.42 -1.18 -4.08
C PHE A 76 -3.83 -2.61 -3.76
N ARG A 77 -3.90 -3.48 -4.77
CA ARG A 77 -4.11 -4.92 -4.56
C ARG A 77 -3.02 -5.53 -3.67
N SER A 78 -1.77 -5.16 -3.88
CA SER A 78 -0.63 -5.67 -3.10
C SER A 78 -0.66 -5.16 -1.65
N LEU A 79 -0.97 -3.88 -1.43
CA LEU A 79 -1.13 -3.31 -0.08
C LEU A 79 -2.30 -3.97 0.70
N LEU A 80 -3.45 -4.16 0.05
CA LEU A 80 -4.60 -4.82 0.69
C LEU A 80 -4.37 -6.33 0.90
N SER A 81 -3.60 -6.97 0.02
CA SER A 81 -3.13 -8.33 0.22
C SER A 81 -2.22 -8.45 1.44
N LEU A 82 -1.32 -7.47 1.64
CA LEU A 82 -0.48 -7.39 2.84
C LEU A 82 -1.34 -7.25 4.11
N VAL A 83 -2.38 -6.41 4.12
CA VAL A 83 -3.35 -6.35 5.23
C VAL A 83 -3.93 -7.73 5.53
N ARG A 84 -4.45 -8.42 4.51
CA ARG A 84 -5.05 -9.77 4.68
C ARG A 84 -4.03 -10.77 5.23
N PHE A 85 -2.79 -10.73 4.74
CA PHE A 85 -1.71 -11.59 5.21
C PHE A 85 -1.39 -11.33 6.69
N LEU A 86 -1.20 -10.07 7.08
CA LEU A 86 -0.89 -9.68 8.45
C LEU A 86 -2.03 -10.06 9.41
N THR A 87 -3.29 -9.94 8.99
CA THR A 87 -4.45 -10.42 9.76
C THR A 87 -4.45 -11.94 9.90
N THR A 88 -4.28 -12.66 8.78
CA THR A 88 -4.39 -14.14 8.74
C THR A 88 -3.33 -14.81 9.60
N TYR A 89 -2.10 -14.29 9.56
CA TYR A 89 -0.95 -14.86 10.28
C TYR A 89 -0.61 -14.08 11.56
N GLN A 90 -1.59 -13.38 12.14
CA GLN A 90 -1.36 -12.55 13.33
C GLN A 90 -0.69 -13.33 14.48
N ALA A 91 -1.08 -14.58 14.71
CA ALA A 91 -0.51 -15.41 15.77
C ALA A 91 1.02 -15.59 15.64
N ASP A 92 1.53 -15.66 14.40
CA ASP A 92 2.96 -15.77 14.12
C ASP A 92 3.69 -14.42 14.17
N LEU A 93 2.96 -13.29 14.00
CA LEU A 93 3.54 -11.98 13.70
C LEU A 93 3.44 -10.94 14.82
N LYS A 94 2.45 -11.02 15.71
CA LYS A 94 2.16 -9.96 16.72
C LYS A 94 3.31 -9.69 17.69
N GLY A 95 4.24 -10.62 17.86
CA GLY A 95 5.44 -10.45 18.69
C GLY A 95 6.69 -9.99 17.92
N ALA A 96 6.61 -9.77 16.61
CA ALA A 96 7.77 -9.42 15.82
C ALA A 96 8.24 -7.98 16.12
N VAL A 97 9.56 -7.78 16.15
CA VAL A 97 10.17 -6.48 16.40
C VAL A 97 9.66 -5.48 15.35
N ASN A 98 9.24 -4.30 15.82
CA ASN A 98 8.75 -3.19 15.00
C ASN A 98 7.48 -3.48 14.17
N ILE A 99 6.75 -4.58 14.42
CA ILE A 99 5.52 -4.90 13.68
C ILE A 99 4.51 -3.77 13.73
N GLU A 100 4.36 -3.12 14.89
CA GLU A 100 3.46 -2.00 15.09
C GLU A 100 3.73 -0.80 14.17
N ILE A 101 4.99 -0.56 13.78
CA ILE A 101 5.35 0.49 12.83
C ILE A 101 4.83 0.13 11.44
N LEU A 102 5.03 -1.12 11.01
CA LEU A 102 4.53 -1.61 9.73
C LEU A 102 3.00 -1.51 9.65
N LEU A 103 2.29 -1.89 10.73
CA LEU A 103 0.83 -1.84 10.78
C LEU A 103 0.31 -0.41 10.60
N ASP A 104 0.88 0.54 11.34
CA ASP A 104 0.49 1.95 11.24
C ASP A 104 0.82 2.54 9.87
N ASP A 105 2.05 2.34 9.38
CA ASP A 105 2.49 2.86 8.08
C ASP A 105 1.63 2.33 6.94
N LEU A 106 1.26 1.04 6.98
CA LEU A 106 0.42 0.42 5.95
C LEU A 106 -0.99 1.03 5.92
N VAL A 107 -1.63 1.16 7.08
CA VAL A 107 -2.97 1.73 7.20
C VAL A 107 -2.97 3.21 6.81
N ASN A 108 -1.98 3.96 7.27
CA ASN A 108 -1.83 5.38 6.98
C ASN A 108 -1.55 5.64 5.50
N LEU A 109 -0.77 4.78 4.84
CA LEU A 109 -0.54 4.84 3.39
C LEU A 109 -1.83 4.65 2.59
N ILE A 110 -2.67 3.69 2.97
CA ILE A 110 -3.96 3.45 2.32
C ILE A 110 -4.88 4.64 2.56
N ALA A 111 -4.92 5.18 3.78
CA ALA A 111 -5.72 6.35 4.13
C ALA A 111 -5.28 7.60 3.35
N LEU A 112 -3.98 7.85 3.22
CA LEU A 112 -3.44 8.92 2.39
C LEU A 112 -3.88 8.76 0.93
N SER A 113 -3.81 7.53 0.42
CA SER A 113 -4.17 7.23 -0.97
C SER A 113 -5.65 7.50 -1.25
N LEU A 114 -6.54 7.19 -0.31
CA LEU A 114 -7.98 7.50 -0.39
C LEU A 114 -8.29 8.98 -0.21
N SER A 115 -7.48 9.69 0.57
CA SER A 115 -7.74 11.11 0.86
C SER A 115 -7.22 12.04 -0.23
N ALA A 116 -6.14 11.63 -0.90
CA ALA A 116 -5.42 12.46 -1.85
C ALA A 116 -5.35 11.86 -3.27
N GLY A 117 -6.05 10.75 -3.53
CA GLY A 117 -5.98 10.00 -4.78
C GLY A 117 -6.16 10.85 -6.04
N GLU A 118 -7.09 11.82 -6.03
CA GLU A 118 -7.36 12.71 -7.17
C GLU A 118 -6.14 13.52 -7.64
N SER A 119 -5.20 13.77 -6.72
CA SER A 119 -4.00 14.58 -6.99
C SER A 119 -2.91 13.83 -7.74
N PHE A 120 -2.84 12.50 -7.61
CA PHE A 120 -1.74 11.70 -8.17
C PHE A 120 -2.19 10.54 -9.07
N LEU A 121 -3.46 10.14 -9.02
CA LEU A 121 -4.00 9.11 -9.89
C LEU A 121 -4.31 9.67 -11.30
N PRO A 122 -4.05 8.89 -12.37
CA PRO A 122 -4.13 9.39 -13.74
C PRO A 122 -5.56 9.61 -14.21
N THR A 123 -6.53 8.87 -13.67
CA THR A 123 -7.93 8.91 -14.11
C THR A 123 -8.89 8.73 -12.93
N PRO A 124 -10.13 9.24 -13.02
CA PRO A 124 -11.19 8.95 -12.04
C PRO A 124 -11.44 7.45 -11.88
N ALA A 125 -11.38 6.68 -12.97
CA ALA A 125 -11.56 5.23 -12.91
C ALA A 125 -10.50 4.53 -12.03
N ALA A 126 -9.25 5.01 -12.02
CA ALA A 126 -8.22 4.48 -11.13
C ALA A 126 -8.49 4.82 -9.66
N TYR A 127 -9.18 5.92 -9.39
CA TYR A 127 -9.60 6.31 -8.04
C TYR A 127 -10.83 5.52 -7.58
N ASP A 128 -11.84 5.36 -8.45
CA ASP A 128 -12.99 4.51 -8.20
C ASP A 128 -12.56 3.06 -7.90
N ASP A 129 -11.58 2.54 -8.64
CA ASP A 129 -11.00 1.22 -8.42
C ASP A 129 -10.35 1.04 -7.03
N LEU A 130 -9.73 2.10 -6.48
CA LEU A 130 -9.21 2.08 -5.11
C LEU A 130 -10.34 1.97 -4.08
N PHE A 131 -11.42 2.76 -4.21
CA PHE A 131 -12.58 2.65 -3.32
C PHE A 131 -13.24 1.29 -3.42
N TYR A 132 -13.45 0.78 -4.64
CA TYR A 132 -14.01 -0.54 -4.87
C TYR A 132 -13.24 -1.62 -4.09
N LYS A 133 -11.91 -1.66 -4.24
CA LYS A 133 -11.05 -2.63 -3.55
C LYS A 133 -11.09 -2.49 -2.02
N LEU A 134 -11.20 -1.26 -1.52
CA LEU A 134 -11.34 -1.00 -0.08
C LEU A 134 -12.64 -1.59 0.46
N VAL A 135 -13.76 -1.31 -0.22
CA VAL A 135 -15.09 -1.79 0.15
C VAL A 135 -15.14 -3.32 0.17
N GLU A 136 -14.59 -3.98 -0.85
CA GLU A 136 -14.45 -5.45 -0.87
C GLU A 136 -13.59 -5.99 0.29
N THR A 137 -12.70 -5.17 0.84
CA THR A 137 -11.79 -5.55 1.94
C THR A 137 -12.32 -5.14 3.31
N GLY A 138 -13.51 -4.54 3.39
CA GLY A 138 -14.11 -3.99 4.62
C GLY A 138 -14.09 -4.92 5.83
N GLU A 139 -14.59 -6.15 5.68
CA GLU A 139 -14.57 -7.13 6.78
C GLU A 139 -13.16 -7.49 7.25
N ASN A 140 -12.20 -7.55 6.32
CA ASN A 140 -10.80 -7.82 6.65
C ASN A 140 -10.17 -6.65 7.41
N LEU A 141 -10.57 -5.40 7.14
CA LEU A 141 -10.11 -4.22 7.87
C LEU A 141 -10.61 -4.23 9.33
N VAL A 142 -11.87 -4.62 9.56
CA VAL A 142 -12.41 -4.79 10.91
C VAL A 142 -11.65 -5.86 11.68
N LYS A 143 -11.45 -7.04 11.06
CA LYS A 143 -10.65 -8.12 11.67
C LYS A 143 -9.20 -7.68 11.93
N PHE A 144 -8.60 -6.92 11.02
CA PHE A 144 -7.24 -6.40 11.16
C PHE A 144 -7.13 -5.45 12.36
N ARG A 145 -8.09 -4.51 12.48
CA ARG A 145 -8.20 -3.62 13.63
C ARG A 145 -8.26 -4.39 14.93
N ASP A 146 -9.14 -5.38 15.01
CA ASP A 146 -9.38 -6.11 16.26
C ASP A 146 -8.20 -7.03 16.63
N SER A 147 -7.55 -7.64 15.63
CA SER A 147 -6.41 -8.56 15.84
C SER A 147 -5.18 -7.87 16.45
N TYR A 148 -4.95 -6.61 16.07
CA TYR A 148 -3.80 -5.80 16.50
C TYR A 148 -4.20 -4.60 17.39
N GLU A 149 -5.47 -4.49 17.78
CA GLU A 149 -6.01 -3.37 18.56
C GLU A 149 -5.73 -1.98 17.97
N LEU A 150 -5.74 -1.89 16.64
CA LEU A 150 -5.31 -0.68 15.91
C LEU A 150 -6.16 0.55 16.23
N GLY A 151 -7.45 0.38 16.57
CA GLY A 151 -8.33 1.49 16.96
C GLY A 151 -7.94 2.16 18.28
N LYS A 152 -7.14 1.50 19.12
CA LYS A 152 -6.58 2.11 20.35
C LYS A 152 -5.29 2.88 20.07
N ARG A 153 -4.69 2.71 18.89
CA ARG A 153 -3.41 3.33 18.54
C ARG A 153 -3.67 4.73 18.00
N PRO A 154 -3.16 5.79 18.64
CA PRO A 154 -3.41 7.15 18.21
C PRO A 154 -2.83 7.44 16.82
N THR A 155 -1.81 6.69 16.40
CA THR A 155 -1.10 6.82 15.12
C THR A 155 -1.81 6.13 13.95
N SER A 156 -2.78 5.26 14.19
CA SER A 156 -3.44 4.46 13.15
C SER A 156 -4.65 5.18 12.55
N SER A 157 -4.81 5.09 11.23
CA SER A 157 -6.00 5.61 10.51
C SER A 157 -7.03 4.51 10.17
N ILE A 158 -7.01 3.41 10.92
CA ILE A 158 -7.79 2.21 10.58
C ILE A 158 -9.30 2.48 10.62
N ASP A 159 -9.76 3.29 11.57
CA ASP A 159 -11.18 3.61 11.71
C ASP A 159 -11.66 4.50 10.57
N THR A 160 -10.79 5.35 9.99
CA THR A 160 -11.10 6.08 8.75
C THR A 160 -11.35 5.10 7.60
N LEU A 161 -10.50 4.07 7.43
CA LEU A 161 -10.68 3.08 6.38
C LEU A 161 -11.98 2.26 6.56
N ILE A 162 -12.26 1.85 7.79
CA ILE A 162 -13.48 1.11 8.14
C ILE A 162 -14.71 1.99 7.91
N SER A 163 -14.68 3.26 8.32
CA SER A 163 -15.79 4.21 8.13
C SER A 163 -16.09 4.43 6.65
N ILE A 164 -15.07 4.59 5.81
CA ILE A 164 -15.25 4.72 4.35
C ILE A 164 -15.89 3.44 3.79
N SER A 165 -15.36 2.27 4.15
CA SER A 165 -15.91 0.99 3.70
C SER A 165 -17.36 0.80 4.14
N ALA A 166 -17.70 1.14 5.38
CA ALA A 166 -19.04 1.01 5.93
C ALA A 166 -20.03 1.96 5.24
N HIS A 167 -19.63 3.22 5.02
CA HIS A 167 -20.44 4.20 4.29
C HIS A 167 -20.83 3.71 2.89
N TYR A 168 -19.86 3.17 2.14
CA TYR A 168 -20.15 2.64 0.80
C TYR A 168 -20.98 1.37 0.83
N ASN A 169 -20.77 0.46 1.79
CA ASN A 169 -21.64 -0.71 1.96
C ASN A 169 -23.09 -0.29 2.26
N GLN A 170 -23.29 0.71 3.11
CA GLN A 170 -24.63 1.25 3.39
C GLN A 170 -25.27 1.84 2.13
N LEU A 171 -24.56 2.65 1.35
CA LEU A 171 -25.08 3.19 0.09
C LEU A 171 -25.41 2.07 -0.92
N LEU A 172 -24.62 0.99 -0.94
CA LEU A 172 -24.89 -0.19 -1.77
C LEU A 172 -26.15 -0.93 -1.30
N GLU A 173 -26.37 -1.08 0.01
CA GLU A 173 -27.58 -1.69 0.59
C GLU A 173 -28.83 -0.84 0.34
N ASP A 174 -28.73 0.49 0.52
CA ASP A 174 -29.81 1.45 0.24
C ASP A 174 -30.15 1.50 -1.26
N GLY A 175 -29.17 1.24 -2.12
CA GLY A 175 -29.35 1.08 -3.56
C GLY A 175 -29.87 -0.29 -3.99
N ALA A 176 -29.40 -1.37 -3.36
CA ALA A 176 -29.72 -2.77 -3.68
C ALA A 176 -31.10 -3.19 -3.15
N SER A 177 -31.52 -2.63 -2.03
CA SER A 177 -32.89 -2.80 -1.48
C SER A 177 -33.96 -2.33 -2.48
N ARG A 178 -33.60 -1.51 -3.49
CA ARG A 178 -34.45 -1.17 -4.63
C ARG A 178 -34.36 -2.15 -5.82
N ARG A 179 -33.28 -2.90 -6.01
CA ARG A 179 -33.07 -3.82 -7.17
C ARG A 179 -32.03 -4.94 -6.92
N GLY A 180 -32.43 -6.05 -6.26
CA GLY A 180 -31.83 -7.39 -6.41
C GLY A 180 -30.45 -7.68 -5.76
N LYS A 181 -30.24 -8.95 -5.34
CA LYS A 181 -29.15 -9.44 -4.45
C LYS A 181 -27.73 -9.53 -5.05
N HIS A 182 -27.53 -9.30 -6.35
CA HIS A 182 -26.21 -9.40 -6.99
C HIS A 182 -25.83 -8.06 -7.61
N LEU A 183 -24.91 -7.36 -6.95
CA LEU A 183 -24.37 -6.10 -7.44
C LEU A 183 -23.28 -6.35 -8.47
N THR A 184 -23.47 -5.83 -9.68
CA THR A 184 -22.51 -5.85 -10.79
C THR A 184 -21.47 -4.74 -10.60
N SER A 185 -20.28 -4.88 -11.19
CA SER A 185 -19.20 -3.87 -11.16
C SER A 185 -19.66 -2.47 -11.61
N VAL A 186 -20.65 -2.41 -12.51
CA VAL A 186 -21.27 -1.17 -12.99
C VAL A 186 -22.11 -0.49 -11.91
N GLN A 187 -22.81 -1.25 -11.06
CA GLN A 187 -23.61 -0.69 -9.97
C GLN A 187 -22.73 -0.10 -8.87
N VAL A 188 -21.59 -0.74 -8.58
CA VAL A 188 -20.63 -0.20 -7.61
C VAL A 188 -20.01 1.10 -8.10
N ALA A 189 -19.68 1.21 -9.39
CA ALA A 189 -19.18 2.46 -9.97
C ALA A 189 -20.17 3.64 -9.87
N GLY A 190 -21.48 3.38 -9.98
CA GLY A 190 -22.51 4.41 -9.80
C GLY A 190 -22.61 4.90 -8.35
N VAL A 191 -22.55 3.97 -7.40
CA VAL A 191 -22.58 4.28 -5.96
C VAL A 191 -21.30 4.98 -5.50
N ILE A 192 -20.15 4.67 -6.09
CA ILE A 192 -18.89 5.36 -5.80
C ILE A 192 -19.01 6.87 -6.04
N LYS A 193 -19.62 7.25 -7.16
CA LYS A 193 -19.84 8.67 -7.50
C LYS A 193 -20.76 9.39 -6.52
N GLN A 194 -21.86 8.75 -6.12
CA GLN A 194 -22.75 9.30 -5.09
C GLN A 194 -22.05 9.42 -3.73
N GLY A 195 -21.14 8.48 -3.43
CA GLY A 195 -20.33 8.53 -2.24
C GLY A 195 -19.40 9.75 -2.19
N TYR A 196 -18.87 10.23 -3.31
CA TYR A 196 -18.03 11.43 -3.31
C TYR A 196 -18.74 12.68 -2.80
N GLU A 197 -20.05 12.78 -3.02
CA GLU A 197 -20.86 13.93 -2.56
C GLU A 197 -21.22 13.84 -1.07
N THR A 198 -21.22 12.64 -0.50
CA THR A 198 -21.71 12.36 0.86
C THR A 198 -20.60 12.02 1.85
N LEU A 199 -19.43 11.60 1.34
CA LEU A 199 -18.29 11.19 2.14
C LEU A 199 -17.39 12.39 2.50
N SER A 200 -17.38 12.75 3.78
CA SER A 200 -16.34 13.63 4.32
C SER A 200 -15.15 12.77 4.78
N ILE A 201 -14.11 12.69 3.95
CA ILE A 201 -12.87 12.01 4.36
C ILE A 201 -12.10 12.92 5.31
N GLN A 202 -12.31 12.74 6.61
CA GLN A 202 -11.47 13.34 7.64
C GLN A 202 -10.18 12.53 7.75
N ALA A 203 -9.26 12.79 6.82
CA ALA A 203 -7.91 12.24 6.87
C ALA A 203 -7.20 12.81 8.10
N LYS A 204 -6.45 11.97 8.82
CA LYS A 204 -5.61 12.45 9.90
C LYS A 204 -4.56 13.44 9.36
N GLU A 205 -4.32 14.53 10.08
CA GLU A 205 -3.29 15.49 9.70
C GLU A 205 -1.90 14.84 9.70
N GLY A 206 -1.06 15.20 8.73
CA GLY A 206 0.32 14.73 8.65
C GLY A 206 0.51 13.32 8.12
N LEU A 207 -0.51 12.69 7.51
CA LEU A 207 -0.35 11.39 6.83
C LEU A 207 0.66 11.42 5.69
N ASP A 208 0.88 12.58 5.11
CA ASP A 208 1.90 12.82 4.12
C ASP A 208 3.22 13.28 4.75
N SER A 209 3.42 13.23 6.07
CA SER A 209 4.68 13.64 6.70
C SER A 209 5.64 12.46 6.81
N TRP A 210 6.93 12.72 6.64
CA TRP A 210 7.98 11.72 6.82
C TRP A 210 9.28 12.36 7.25
N ASP A 211 10.07 11.63 8.02
CA ASP A 211 11.40 12.08 8.39
C ASP A 211 12.30 12.20 7.16
N LYS A 212 12.94 13.37 7.03
CA LYS A 212 13.93 13.61 6.00
C LYS A 212 15.12 12.67 6.22
N TYR A 213 15.61 12.10 5.13
CA TYR A 213 16.79 11.25 5.18
C TYR A 213 17.98 12.02 5.77
N ARG A 214 18.63 11.40 6.75
CA ARG A 214 19.87 11.88 7.34
C ARG A 214 20.90 10.77 7.24
N GLU A 215 21.93 11.00 6.42
CA GLU A 215 22.99 10.01 6.19
C GLU A 215 23.72 9.62 7.48
N ALA A 216 23.88 10.58 8.40
CA ALA A 216 24.49 10.34 9.71
C ALA A 216 23.80 9.18 10.46
N ASP A 217 22.47 9.12 10.41
CA ASP A 217 21.66 8.11 11.10
C ASP A 217 21.78 6.73 10.44
N LYS A 218 22.18 6.70 9.16
CA LYS A 218 22.32 5.48 8.36
C LYS A 218 23.78 5.06 8.13
N ARG A 219 24.75 5.82 8.67
CA ARG A 219 26.19 5.61 8.43
C ARG A 219 26.65 4.19 8.73
N SER A 220 26.25 3.63 9.87
CA SER A 220 26.65 2.27 10.28
C SER A 220 26.09 1.21 9.33
N PHE A 221 24.84 1.36 8.91
CA PHE A 221 24.19 0.48 7.94
C PHE A 221 24.87 0.54 6.58
N LEU A 222 25.10 1.75 6.04
CA LEU A 222 25.75 1.95 4.75
C LEU A 222 27.17 1.39 4.72
N LYS A 223 27.93 1.56 5.82
CA LYS A 223 29.26 0.94 5.95
C LYS A 223 29.19 -0.59 5.93
N LYS A 224 28.21 -1.18 6.60
CA LYS A 224 28.03 -2.64 6.59
C LYS A 224 27.70 -3.13 5.19
N MET A 225 26.74 -2.48 4.52
CA MET A 225 26.36 -2.79 3.14
C MET A 225 27.58 -2.72 2.20
N ALA A 226 28.33 -1.62 2.23
CA ALA A 226 29.52 -1.46 1.39
C ALA A 226 30.58 -2.55 1.66
N ARG A 227 30.81 -2.92 2.92
CA ARG A 227 31.74 -4.00 3.28
C ARG A 227 31.28 -5.34 2.76
N THR A 228 29.99 -5.66 2.89
CA THR A 228 29.42 -6.90 2.37
C THR A 228 29.54 -6.95 0.85
N THR A 229 29.15 -5.90 0.13
CA THR A 229 29.30 -5.84 -1.33
C THR A 229 30.75 -6.02 -1.79
N VAL A 230 31.71 -5.38 -1.09
CA VAL A 230 33.14 -5.56 -1.41
C VAL A 230 33.62 -6.98 -1.13
N ALA A 231 33.14 -7.60 -0.05
CA ALA A 231 33.45 -9.00 0.26
C ALA A 231 32.90 -9.93 -0.82
N ASP A 232 31.61 -9.80 -1.18
CA ASP A 232 30.96 -10.62 -2.20
C ASP A 232 31.70 -10.52 -3.55
N VAL A 233 32.13 -9.32 -3.95
CA VAL A 233 32.90 -9.11 -5.18
C VAL A 233 34.28 -9.76 -5.11
N LYS A 234 34.96 -9.72 -3.96
CA LYS A 234 36.25 -10.39 -3.79
C LYS A 234 36.11 -11.90 -3.90
N ASP A 235 35.08 -12.46 -3.29
CA ASP A 235 34.81 -13.90 -3.34
C ASP A 235 34.54 -14.32 -4.80
N LEU A 236 33.69 -13.59 -5.52
CA LEU A 236 33.45 -13.79 -6.96
C LEU A 236 34.73 -13.78 -7.80
N LEU A 237 35.63 -12.81 -7.57
CA LEU A 237 36.90 -12.70 -8.29
C LEU A 237 37.90 -13.81 -7.92
N SER A 238 37.78 -14.40 -6.73
CA SER A 238 38.64 -15.51 -6.28
C SER A 238 38.19 -16.87 -6.81
N GLU A 239 36.93 -16.99 -7.24
CA GLU A 239 36.36 -18.17 -7.90
C GLU A 239 36.62 -18.19 -9.42
N THR A 240 37.22 -17.13 -9.99
CA THR A 240 37.55 -17.00 -11.43
C THR A 240 39.04 -17.23 -11.69
#